data_AF-A0A1H6SZN3-F1
#
_entry.id   AF-A0A1H6SZN3-F1
#
_cell.length_a   1.000
_cell.length_b   1.000
_cell.length_c   1.000
_cell.angle_alpha   90.00
_cell.angle_beta   90.00
_cell.angle_gamma   90.00
#
_symmetry.space_group_name_H-M   'P 1'
#
loop_
_entity.id
_entity.type
_entity.pdbx_description
1 polymer ?
#
loop_
_entity_poly.entity_id
_entity_poly.type
_entity_poly.pdbx_seq_one_letter_code
_entity_poly.pdbx_strand_id
1 'polypeptide(L)'
;MNNMKPTIEIEYCPKCGWLLRAAWMAQELLTTFGDDLHAVQLRPSEVAGRYTITIGEELLWDRKREGHFPEPKEIKQRVRDIIAPDRSLGHSDR
;
A
#
# COMPACT_ATOMS: atom_id res chain seq x y z
N MET A 1 -15.74 -0.90 -21.49
CA MET A 1 -14.29 -1.11 -21.23
C MET A 1 -14.16 -1.33 -19.73
N ASN A 2 -13.75 -2.51 -19.29
CA ASN A 2 -13.58 -2.80 -17.87
C ASN A 2 -12.37 -2.01 -17.37
N ASN A 3 -12.60 -0.78 -16.93
CA ASN A 3 -11.63 0.01 -16.19
C ASN A 3 -11.55 -0.55 -14.77
N MET A 4 -10.99 -1.76 -14.64
CA MET A 4 -10.83 -2.40 -13.34
C MET A 4 -9.81 -1.60 -12.54
N LYS A 5 -10.33 -0.86 -11.55
CA LYS A 5 -9.50 -0.20 -10.55
C LYS A 5 -8.61 -1.26 -9.87
N PRO A 6 -7.32 -0.98 -9.63
CA PRO A 6 -6.44 -1.97 -9.03
C PRO A 6 -6.77 -2.20 -7.55
N THR A 7 -6.36 -3.36 -7.04
CA THR A 7 -6.41 -3.69 -5.62
C THR A 7 -5.01 -3.67 -5.04
N ILE A 8 -4.88 -3.03 -3.87
CA ILE A 8 -3.66 -3.09 -3.08
C ILE A 8 -3.79 -4.22 -2.06
N GLU A 9 -2.75 -5.04 -1.91
CA GLU A 9 -2.64 -6.03 -0.84
C GLU A 9 -1.51 -5.63 0.12
N ILE A 10 -1.84 -5.54 1.42
CA ILE A 10 -0.89 -5.38 2.51
C ILE A 10 -0.78 -6.73 3.22
N GLU A 11 0.29 -7.47 2.94
CA GLU A 11 0.59 -8.73 3.62
C GLU A 11 1.42 -8.44 4.88
N TYR A 12 0.94 -8.86 6.05
CA TYR A 12 1.55 -8.51 7.34
C TYR A 12 1.67 -9.71 8.30
N CYS A 13 2.69 -9.72 9.14
CA CYS A 13 2.85 -10.70 10.22
C CYS A 13 1.86 -10.43 11.37
N PRO A 14 0.85 -11.30 11.62
CA PRO A 14 -0.10 -11.10 12.72
C PRO A 14 0.56 -11.31 14.09
N LYS A 15 1.49 -12.29 14.19
CA LYS A 15 2.24 -12.59 15.43
C LYS A 15 3.14 -11.45 15.90
N CYS A 16 3.47 -10.52 15.00
CA CYS A 16 4.34 -9.39 15.27
C CYS A 16 3.56 -8.15 15.76
N GLY A 17 2.22 -8.22 15.84
CA GLY A 17 1.37 -7.10 16.25
C GLY A 17 1.20 -6.02 15.19
N TRP A 18 1.45 -6.33 13.91
CA TRP A 18 1.49 -5.31 12.85
C TRP A 18 0.14 -5.02 12.17
N LEU A 19 -0.95 -5.63 12.64
CA LEU A 19 -2.31 -5.36 12.13
C LEU A 19 -2.64 -3.87 12.17
N LEU A 20 -2.38 -3.19 13.30
CA LEU A 20 -2.71 -1.76 13.44
C LEU A 20 -1.97 -0.88 12.42
N ARG A 21 -0.69 -1.19 12.16
CA ARG A 21 0.11 -0.48 11.16
C ARG A 21 -0.42 -0.74 9.75
N ALA A 22 -0.75 -1.99 9.44
CA ALA A 22 -1.32 -2.36 8.14
C ALA A 22 -2.69 -1.70 7.91
N ALA A 23 -3.56 -1.71 8.93
CA ALA A 23 -4.88 -1.07 8.87
C ALA A 23 -4.79 0.45 8.72
N TRP A 24 -3.88 1.10 9.45
CA TRP A 24 -3.63 2.54 9.30
C TRP A 24 -3.14 2.89 7.89
N MET A 25 -2.19 2.12 7.35
CA MET A 25 -1.74 2.33 5.96
C MET A 25 -2.87 2.13 4.95
N ALA A 26 -3.76 1.15 5.16
CA ALA A 26 -4.95 0.97 4.32
C ALA A 26 -5.89 2.18 4.38
N GLN A 27 -6.10 2.76 5.55
CA GLN A 27 -6.89 4.00 5.71
C GLN A 27 -6.25 5.17 4.98
N GLU A 28 -4.94 5.36 5.09
CA GLU A 28 -4.20 6.40 4.37
C GLU A 28 -4.37 6.30 2.84
N LEU A 29 -4.32 5.07 2.32
CA LEU A 29 -4.49 4.78 0.90
C LEU A 29 -5.92 5.01 0.42
N LEU A 30 -6.92 4.48 1.13
CA LEU A 30 -8.33 4.64 0.76
C LEU A 30 -8.79 6.10 0.91
N THR A 31 -8.24 6.84 1.87
CA THR A 31 -8.51 8.29 2.02
C THR A 31 -7.98 9.09 0.83
N THR A 32 -6.86 8.67 0.24
CA THR A 32 -6.19 9.40 -0.84
C THR A 32 -6.70 9.00 -2.24
N PHE A 33 -6.95 7.69 -2.43
CA PHE A 33 -7.22 7.06 -3.73
C PHE A 33 -8.55 6.31 -3.79
N GLY A 34 -9.54 6.68 -2.94
CA GLY A 34 -10.82 5.97 -2.86
C GLY A 34 -11.57 5.86 -4.19
N ASP A 35 -11.42 6.86 -5.07
CA ASP A 35 -12.03 6.84 -6.40
C ASP A 35 -11.19 6.09 -7.45
N ASP A 36 -9.94 5.76 -7.15
CA ASP A 36 -9.00 5.16 -8.10
C ASP A 36 -8.72 3.68 -7.79
N LEU A 37 -8.90 3.25 -6.55
CA LEU A 37 -8.71 1.88 -6.09
C LEU A 37 -10.02 1.09 -6.07
N HIS A 38 -9.93 -0.21 -6.32
CA HIS A 38 -11.04 -1.13 -6.10
C HIS A 38 -11.16 -1.52 -4.64
N ALA A 39 -10.02 -1.82 -4.01
CA ALA A 39 -9.94 -2.23 -2.61
C ALA A 39 -8.52 -2.10 -2.08
N VAL A 40 -8.40 -2.07 -0.75
CA VAL A 40 -7.15 -2.38 -0.04
C VAL A 40 -7.42 -3.58 0.86
N GLN A 41 -6.68 -4.66 0.65
CA GLN A 41 -6.82 -5.92 1.38
C GLN A 41 -5.74 -6.04 2.44
N LEU A 42 -6.12 -6.52 3.62
CA LEU A 42 -5.19 -6.87 4.69
C LEU A 42 -5.06 -8.40 4.73
N ARG A 43 -3.87 -8.91 4.41
CA ARG A 43 -3.61 -10.35 4.34
C ARG A 43 -2.67 -10.78 5.46
N PRO A 44 -3.11 -11.61 6.42
CA PRO A 44 -2.22 -12.20 7.40
C PRO A 44 -1.21 -13.13 6.72
N SER A 45 0.08 -12.97 7.04
CA SER A 45 1.14 -13.86 6.59
C SER A 45 1.44 -14.95 7.60
N GLU A 46 1.75 -16.15 7.12
CA GLU A 46 2.34 -17.21 7.93
C GLU A 46 3.83 -16.95 8.24
N VAL A 47 4.49 -16.11 7.44
CA VAL A 47 5.91 -15.79 7.57
C VAL A 47 6.13 -14.72 8.64
N ALA A 48 6.84 -15.08 9.70
CA ALA A 48 7.23 -14.14 10.75
C ALA A 48 8.07 -12.99 10.17
N GLY A 49 7.72 -11.76 10.55
CA GLY A 49 8.43 -10.57 10.10
C GLY A 49 8.12 -10.10 8.67
N ARG A 50 7.13 -10.72 7.99
CA ARG A 50 6.60 -10.26 6.69
C ARG A 50 5.85 -8.95 6.86
N TYR A 51 6.19 -7.98 6.02
CA TYR A 51 5.40 -6.78 5.77
C TYR A 51 5.68 -6.32 4.35
N THR A 52 4.73 -6.56 3.45
CA THR A 52 4.84 -6.23 2.02
C THR A 52 3.58 -5.53 1.55
N ILE A 53 3.74 -4.61 0.60
CA ILE A 53 2.65 -3.89 -0.05
C ILE A 53 2.77 -4.15 -1.55
N THR A 54 1.68 -4.55 -2.18
CA THR A 54 1.62 -4.83 -3.62
C THR A 54 0.41 -4.17 -4.26
N ILE A 55 0.48 -3.91 -5.56
CA ILE A 55 -0.66 -3.46 -6.37
C ILE A 55 -0.75 -4.36 -7.61
N GLY A 56 -1.80 -5.18 -7.68
CA GLY A 56 -1.83 -6.28 -8.64
C GLY A 56 -0.61 -7.20 -8.47
N GLU A 57 0.23 -7.31 -9.50
CA GLU A 57 1.46 -8.12 -9.48
C GLU A 57 2.72 -7.32 -9.10
N GLU A 58 2.61 -6.01 -8.92
CA GLU A 58 3.75 -5.12 -8.68
C GLU A 58 4.05 -4.96 -7.18
N LEU A 59 5.33 -5.13 -6.81
CA LEU A 59 5.80 -4.94 -5.43
C LEU A 59 6.09 -3.47 -5.15
N LEU A 60 5.25 -2.85 -4.33
CA LEU A 60 5.42 -1.47 -3.89
C LEU A 60 6.38 -1.35 -2.72
N TRP A 61 6.39 -2.31 -1.80
CA TRP A 61 7.25 -2.26 -0.62
C TRP A 61 7.54 -3.65 -0.06
N ASP A 62 8.77 -3.85 0.41
CA ASP A 62 9.16 -5.00 1.23
C ASP A 62 10.03 -4.53 2.40
N ARG A 63 9.47 -4.59 3.61
CA ARG A 63 10.16 -4.18 4.85
C ARG A 63 11.50 -4.87 5.02
N LYS A 64 11.66 -6.12 4.55
CA LYS A 64 12.93 -6.85 4.68
C LYS A 64 14.00 -6.29 3.74
N ARG A 65 13.61 -5.82 2.55
CA ARG A 65 14.53 -5.21 1.56
C ARG A 65 14.93 -3.80 1.98
N GLU A 66 13.95 -3.01 2.39
CA GLU A 66 14.11 -1.59 2.71
C GLU A 66 14.69 -1.39 4.12
N GLY A 67 14.60 -2.40 5.00
CA GLY A 67 15.14 -2.36 6.36
C GLY A 67 14.29 -1.56 7.36
N HIS A 68 13.26 -0.85 6.90
CA HIS A 68 12.31 -0.11 7.72
C HIS A 68 10.85 -0.30 7.26
N PHE A 69 9.92 0.22 8.06
CA PHE A 69 8.52 0.30 7.65
C PHE A 69 8.33 1.48 6.70
N PRO A 70 7.39 1.36 5.75
CA PRO A 70 7.12 2.46 4.83
C PRO A 70 6.47 3.64 5.55
N GLU A 71 6.78 4.84 5.09
CA GLU A 71 6.00 6.02 5.42
C GLU A 71 4.82 6.19 4.46
N PRO A 72 3.68 6.78 4.89
CA PRO A 72 2.52 6.97 4.01
C PRO A 72 2.84 7.75 2.74
N LYS A 73 3.72 8.76 2.85
CA LYS A 73 4.14 9.58 1.71
C LYS A 73 4.78 8.73 0.61
N GLU A 74 5.71 7.86 0.98
CA GLU A 74 6.44 6.99 0.05
C GLU A 74 5.48 6.05 -0.70
N ILE A 75 4.56 5.42 0.02
CA ILE A 75 3.61 4.49 -0.60
C ILE A 75 2.61 5.24 -1.47
N LYS A 76 2.11 6.40 -1.03
CA LYS A 76 1.19 7.20 -1.85
C LYS A 76 1.85 7.64 -3.16
N GLN A 77 3.11 8.07 -3.13
CA GLN A 77 3.87 8.40 -4.33
C GLN A 77 4.00 7.18 -5.27
N ARG A 78 4.48 6.03 -4.76
CA ARG A 78 4.61 4.80 -5.57
C ARG A 78 3.28 4.34 -6.17
N VAL A 79 2.19 4.41 -5.40
CA VAL A 79 0.83 4.07 -5.88
C VAL A 79 0.38 5.02 -6.98
N ARG A 80 0.54 6.34 -6.78
CA ARG A 80 0.18 7.34 -7.79
C ARG A 80 0.93 7.09 -9.08
N ASP A 81 2.23 6.87 -9.03
CA ASP A 81 3.07 6.71 -10.23
C ASP A 81 2.57 5.57 -11.13
N ILE A 82 1.87 4.59 -10.57
CA ILE A 82 1.26 3.47 -11.29
C ILE A 82 -0.16 3.78 -11.76
N ILE A 83 -1.02 4.36 -10.92
CA ILE A 83 -2.46 4.46 -11.20
C ILE A 83 -2.89 5.81 -11.79
N ALA A 84 -2.12 6.87 -11.54
CA ALA A 84 -2.44 8.24 -11.92
C ALA A 84 -1.16 9.11 -12.01
N PRO A 85 -0.21 8.79 -12.91
CA PRO A 85 1.11 9.43 -12.96
C PRO A 85 1.06 10.96 -13.10
N ASP A 86 0.02 11.50 -13.74
CA ASP A 86 -0.16 12.95 -13.95
C ASP A 86 -0.85 13.67 -12.78
N ARG A 87 -1.25 12.97 -11.72
CA ARG A 87 -1.98 13.55 -10.57
C ARG A 87 -1.02 14.16 -9.55
N SER A 88 -1.22 15.42 -9.18
CA SER A 88 -0.52 15.97 -8.01
C SER A 88 -1.11 15.42 -6.71
N LEU A 89 -0.24 15.04 -5.76
CA LEU A 89 -0.61 14.70 -4.39
C LEU A 89 -0.45 15.88 -3.43
N GLY A 90 -0.29 17.11 -3.95
CA GLY A 90 -0.12 18.32 -3.14
C GLY A 90 1.13 18.24 -2.27
N HIS A 91 0.97 18.33 -0.94
CA HIS A 91 2.08 18.28 0.01
C HIS A 91 2.86 16.96 -0.01
N SER A 92 2.27 15.87 -0.51
CA SER A 92 2.98 14.60 -0.63
C SER A 92 3.93 14.52 -1.83
N ASP A 93 3.94 15.50 -2.74
CA ASP A 93 4.90 15.57 -3.86
C ASP A 93 6.25 16.19 -3.48
N ARG A 94 6.31 16.92 -2.37
CA ARG A 94 7.50 17.61 -1.86
C ARG A 94 8.06 16.90 -0.65
#